data_AF-A0A842ZU82-F1
#
_entry.id   AF-A0A842ZU82-F1
#
_cell.length_a   1.000
_cell.length_b   1.000
_cell.length_c   1.000
_cell.angle_alpha   90.00
_cell.angle_beta   90.00
_cell.angle_gamma   90.00
#
_symmetry.space_group_name_H-M   'P 1'
#
loop_
_entity.id
_entity.type
_entity.pdbx_description
1 polymer ?
#
loop_
_entity_poly.entity_id
_entity_poly.type
_entity_poly.pdbx_seq_one_letter_code
_entity_poly.pdbx_strand_id
1 'polypeptide(L)'
;MHEWALAESIVMAAVETAQKEKLKTITEVTVHIGELQQIEKEIFLFALNELAKSQKPKIKNDAFHLKTEKSTLVCKTCGHCWKYSDMKKKLNETESESIHFIPEVVFVHARCPSCGSPDFEITKGRGVTLTSIKGVR
;
A
#
# COMPACT_ATOMS: atom_id res chain seq x y z
N MET A 1 -0.55 -16.09 -0.26
CA MET A 1 0.09 -14.78 -0.52
C MET A 1 -1.00 -13.73 -0.49
N HIS A 2 -0.97 -12.80 0.47
CA HIS A 2 -2.00 -11.76 0.63
C HIS A 2 -1.80 -10.60 -0.39
N GLU A 3 -0.63 -10.53 -1.04
CA GLU A 3 -0.34 -9.68 -2.19
C GLU A 3 -1.33 -9.88 -3.34
N TRP A 4 -1.78 -11.12 -3.57
CA TRP A 4 -2.78 -11.43 -4.59
C TRP A 4 -4.14 -10.81 -4.26
N ALA A 5 -4.55 -10.86 -2.99
CA ALA A 5 -5.80 -10.24 -2.55
C ALA A 5 -5.75 -8.70 -2.66
N LEU A 6 -4.59 -8.10 -2.34
CA LEU A 6 -4.37 -6.67 -2.55
C LEU A 6 -4.37 -6.32 -4.04
N ALA A 7 -3.74 -7.15 -4.88
CA ALA A 7 -3.64 -6.92 -6.32
C ALA A 7 -5.02 -7.01 -6.98
N GLU A 8 -5.81 -8.00 -6.59
CA GLU A 8 -7.21 -8.14 -7.01
C GLU A 8 -8.03 -6.91 -6.65
N SER A 9 -7.92 -6.42 -5.41
CA SER A 9 -8.60 -5.20 -4.96
C SER A 9 -8.21 -3.98 -5.81
N ILE A 10 -6.94 -3.83 -6.15
CA ILE A 10 -6.44 -2.74 -7.02
C ILE A 10 -6.97 -2.88 -8.45
N VAL A 11 -6.92 -4.08 -9.03
CA VAL A 11 -7.40 -4.33 -10.39
C VAL A 11 -8.90 -4.07 -10.49
N MET A 12 -9.69 -4.54 -9.52
CA MET A 12 -11.12 -4.27 -9.43
C MET A 12 -11.40 -2.76 -9.34
N ALA A 13 -10.74 -2.06 -8.43
CA ALA A 13 -10.90 -0.61 -8.28
C ALA A 13 -10.53 0.14 -9.58
N ALA A 14 -9.49 -0.31 -10.28
CA ALA A 14 -9.07 0.29 -11.54
C ALA A 14 -10.12 0.08 -12.65
N VAL A 15 -10.65 -1.14 -12.77
CA VAL A 15 -11.71 -1.50 -13.73
C VAL A 15 -12.98 -0.71 -13.47
N GLU A 16 -13.46 -0.67 -12.22
CA GLU A 16 -14.66 0.06 -11.84
C GLU A 16 -14.54 1.55 -12.14
N THR A 17 -13.38 2.14 -11.80
CA THR A 17 -13.13 3.57 -12.06
C THR A 17 -13.08 3.84 -13.57
N ALA A 18 -12.43 2.97 -14.34
CA ALA A 18 -12.37 3.12 -15.80
C ALA A 18 -13.75 3.00 -16.47
N GLN A 19 -14.61 2.11 -15.98
CA GLN A 19 -16.00 2.00 -16.46
C GLN A 19 -16.81 3.26 -16.15
N LYS A 20 -16.71 3.79 -14.92
CA LYS A 20 -17.34 5.07 -14.52
C LYS A 20 -16.90 6.23 -15.41
N GLU A 21 -15.62 6.29 -15.72
CA GLU A 21 -15.01 7.33 -16.59
C GLU A 21 -15.14 7.06 -18.10
N LYS A 22 -15.82 5.96 -18.47
CA LYS A 22 -16.05 5.51 -19.86
C LYS A 22 -14.76 5.32 -20.65
N LEU A 23 -13.69 4.90 -19.99
CA LEU A 23 -12.43 4.54 -20.64
C LEU A 23 -12.59 3.19 -21.34
N LYS A 24 -12.19 3.10 -22.60
CA LYS A 24 -12.12 1.85 -23.37
C LYS A 24 -10.84 1.08 -23.09
N THR A 25 -9.76 1.77 -22.72
CA THR A 25 -8.48 1.15 -22.42
C THR A 25 -7.74 1.94 -21.34
N ILE A 26 -7.29 1.25 -20.30
CA ILE A 26 -6.43 1.79 -19.26
C ILE A 26 -4.98 1.72 -19.75
N THR A 27 -4.31 2.88 -19.77
CA THR A 27 -2.91 3.00 -20.21
C THR A 27 -1.93 3.14 -19.06
N GLU A 28 -2.40 3.61 -17.90
CA GLU A 28 -1.56 3.86 -16.73
C GLU A 28 -2.39 3.68 -15.45
N VAL A 29 -1.81 3.00 -14.45
CA VAL A 29 -2.34 2.81 -13.11
C VAL A 29 -1.21 3.09 -12.12
N THR A 30 -1.32 4.15 -11.33
CA THR A 30 -0.32 4.44 -10.29
C THR A 30 -0.82 3.91 -8.95
N VAL A 31 -0.03 3.03 -8.34
CA VAL A 31 -0.32 2.42 -7.04
C VAL A 31 0.75 2.85 -6.05
N HIS A 32 0.32 3.44 -4.93
CA HIS A 32 1.19 3.72 -3.80
C HIS A 32 1.18 2.53 -2.85
N ILE A 33 2.35 2.12 -2.39
CA ILE A 33 2.56 1.01 -1.45
C ILE A 33 3.16 1.62 -0.18
N GLY A 34 2.37 1.61 0.88
CA GLY A 34 2.81 2.07 2.19
C GLY A 34 3.92 1.19 2.77
N GLU A 35 4.94 1.84 3.31
CA GLU A 35 6.10 1.20 3.94
C GLU A 35 5.73 0.21 5.06
N LEU A 36 4.66 0.47 5.82
CA LEU A 36 4.24 -0.41 6.92
C LEU A 36 3.85 -1.81 6.44
N GLN A 37 3.28 -1.90 5.23
CA GLN A 37 2.74 -3.14 4.71
C GLN A 37 3.80 -4.02 4.05
N GLN A 38 5.04 -3.54 3.88
CA GLN A 38 6.21 -4.36 3.51
C GLN A 38 6.04 -5.27 2.28
N ILE A 39 5.22 -4.86 1.31
CA ILE A 39 4.85 -5.69 0.16
C ILE A 39 6.06 -6.08 -0.70
N GLU A 40 6.15 -7.36 -1.04
CA GLU A 40 7.05 -7.89 -2.06
C GLU A 40 6.61 -7.41 -3.45
N LYS A 41 7.26 -6.33 -3.93
CA LYS A 41 6.87 -5.63 -5.15
C LYS A 41 6.83 -6.52 -6.40
N GLU A 42 7.75 -7.47 -6.51
CA GLU A 42 7.83 -8.35 -7.69
C GLU A 42 6.63 -9.28 -7.76
N ILE A 43 6.27 -9.88 -6.61
CA ILE A 43 5.11 -10.76 -6.49
C ILE A 43 3.81 -9.96 -6.71
N PHE A 44 3.73 -8.78 -6.11
CA PHE A 44 2.59 -7.90 -6.26
C PHE A 44 2.40 -7.42 -7.71
N LEU A 45 3.48 -7.00 -8.38
CA LEU A 45 3.45 -6.59 -9.79
C LEU A 45 3.07 -7.76 -10.70
N PHE A 46 3.60 -8.96 -10.43
CA PHE A 46 3.23 -10.17 -11.15
C PHE A 46 1.72 -10.45 -11.02
N ALA A 47 1.19 -10.45 -9.80
CA ALA A 47 -0.25 -10.66 -9.56
C ALA A 47 -1.12 -9.61 -10.26
N LEU A 48 -0.75 -8.32 -10.19
CA LEU A 48 -1.45 -7.24 -10.91
C LEU A 48 -1.51 -7.50 -12.41
N ASN A 49 -0.38 -7.88 -13.01
CA ASN A 49 -0.30 -8.14 -14.45
C ASN A 49 -1.09 -9.38 -14.86
N GLU A 50 -1.05 -10.47 -14.09
CA GLU A 50 -1.84 -11.67 -14.38
C GLU A 50 -3.34 -11.41 -14.29
N LEU A 51 -3.78 -10.78 -13.20
CA LEU A 51 -5.20 -10.48 -12.95
C LEU A 51 -5.77 -9.49 -13.98
N ALA A 52 -4.94 -8.59 -14.51
CA ALA A 52 -5.34 -7.59 -15.50
C ALA A 52 -5.66 -8.17 -16.89
N LYS A 53 -5.10 -9.33 -17.27
CA LYS A 53 -5.22 -9.89 -18.63
C LYS A 53 -6.65 -10.20 -19.04
N SER A 54 -7.49 -10.61 -18.09
CA SER A 54 -8.89 -11.01 -18.34
C SER A 54 -9.90 -9.87 -18.17
N GLN A 55 -9.45 -8.67 -17.81
CA GLN A 55 -10.34 -7.58 -17.41
C GLN A 55 -10.87 -6.74 -18.58
N LYS A 56 -12.02 -6.10 -18.35
CA LYS A 56 -12.63 -5.12 -19.26
C LYS A 56 -13.07 -3.87 -18.49
N PRO A 57 -12.65 -2.65 -18.89
CA PRO A 57 -11.89 -2.31 -20.10
C PRO A 57 -10.45 -2.84 -20.10
N LYS A 58 -9.87 -2.98 -21.30
CA LYS A 58 -8.53 -3.57 -21.47
C LYS A 58 -7.51 -2.75 -20.69
N ILE A 59 -6.67 -3.42 -19.90
CA ILE A 59 -5.51 -2.81 -19.25
C ILE A 59 -4.29 -3.11 -20.12
N LYS A 60 -3.50 -2.09 -20.48
CA LYS A 60 -2.28 -2.29 -21.26
C LYS A 60 -1.24 -3.08 -20.45
N ASN A 61 -0.39 -3.81 -21.17
CA ASN A 61 0.83 -4.35 -20.58
C ASN A 61 1.66 -3.20 -19.99
N ASP A 62 2.30 -3.45 -18.86
CA ASP A 62 3.14 -2.48 -18.14
C ASP A 62 2.41 -1.21 -17.69
N ALA A 63 1.07 -1.24 -17.59
CA ALA A 63 0.30 -0.09 -17.12
C ALA A 63 0.52 0.23 -15.63
N PHE A 64 0.99 -0.73 -14.84
CA PHE A 64 1.14 -0.56 -13.39
C PHE A 64 2.46 0.10 -13.02
N HIS A 65 2.38 1.24 -12.34
CA HIS A 65 3.52 1.93 -11.74
C HIS A 65 3.42 1.92 -10.22
N LEU A 66 4.34 1.18 -9.59
CA LEU A 66 4.38 1.02 -8.14
C LEU A 66 5.32 2.07 -7.52
N LYS A 67 4.80 2.85 -6.56
CA LYS A 67 5.58 3.82 -5.79
C LYS A 67 5.54 3.47 -4.32
N THR A 68 6.69 3.48 -3.65
CA THR A 68 6.72 3.31 -2.19
C THR A 68 6.44 4.64 -1.50
N GLU A 69 5.48 4.64 -0.60
CA GLU A 69 5.21 5.75 0.29
C GLU A 69 5.84 5.48 1.65
N LYS A 70 6.84 6.32 2.01
CA LYS A 70 7.44 6.28 3.35
C LYS A 70 6.37 6.59 4.39
N SER A 71 6.46 5.89 5.51
CA SER A 71 5.53 6.08 6.61
C SER A 71 5.81 7.35 7.39
N THR A 72 4.77 7.86 8.05
CA THR A 72 4.88 8.95 9.00
C THR A 72 3.96 8.65 10.16
N LEU A 73 4.55 8.41 11.33
CA LEU A 73 3.84 8.19 12.57
C LEU A 73 3.94 9.45 13.42
N VAL A 74 2.83 9.86 14.03
CA VAL A 74 2.75 11.10 14.81
C VAL A 74 2.20 10.77 16.19
N CYS A 75 2.95 11.09 17.25
CA CYS A 75 2.48 10.89 18.63
C CYS A 75 1.42 11.93 18.97
N LYS A 76 0.27 11.47 19.47
CA LYS A 76 -0.82 12.35 19.89
C LYS A 76 -0.55 13.02 21.25
N THR A 77 0.40 12.49 22.03
CA THR A 77 0.78 13.02 23.34
C THR A 77 1.81 14.15 23.26
N CYS A 78 2.88 13.98 22.47
CA CYS A 78 3.97 14.97 22.41
C CYS A 78 4.22 15.57 21.02
N GLY A 79 3.49 15.14 19.99
CA GLY A 79 3.64 15.64 18.61
C GLY A 79 4.90 15.17 17.89
N HIS A 80 5.73 14.31 18.49
CA HIS A 80 6.92 13.79 17.83
C HIS A 80 6.54 12.97 16.59
N CYS A 81 7.29 13.15 15.50
CA CYS A 81 7.09 12.44 14.24
C CYS A 81 8.27 11.52 13.94
N TRP A 82 8.00 10.28 13.53
CA TRP A 82 9.04 9.31 13.16
C TRP A 82 8.55 8.38 12.04
N LYS A 83 9.47 7.56 11.48
CA LYS A 83 9.17 6.60 10.42
C LYS A 83 9.17 5.17 10.95
N TYR A 84 8.49 4.27 10.25
CA TYR A 84 8.53 2.84 10.52
C TYR A 84 9.96 2.28 10.41
N SER A 85 10.74 2.74 9.42
CA SER A 85 12.15 2.36 9.27
C SER A 85 13.01 2.63 10.51
N ASP A 86 12.66 3.65 11.31
CA ASP A 86 13.39 3.99 12.53
C ASP A 86 13.16 2.97 13.65
N MET A 87 11.98 2.34 13.69
CA MET A 87 11.63 1.30 14.67
C MET A 87 11.84 -0.12 14.17
N LYS A 88 11.82 -0.37 12.85
CA LYS A 88 11.86 -1.71 12.26
C LYS A 88 13.05 -2.53 12.75
N LYS A 89 14.18 -1.88 13.03
CA LYS A 89 15.39 -2.53 13.58
C LYS A 89 15.21 -3.13 14.99
N LYS A 90 14.17 -2.73 15.71
CA LYS A 90 13.85 -3.20 17.06
C LYS A 90 12.76 -4.28 17.06
N LEU A 91 12.13 -4.54 15.91
CA LEU A 91 11.11 -5.55 15.76
C LEU A 91 11.76 -6.89 15.41
N ASN A 92 11.25 -7.97 16.01
CA ASN A 92 11.59 -9.31 15.54
C ASN A 92 10.78 -9.68 14.28
N GLU A 93 11.11 -10.82 13.68
CA GLU A 93 10.48 -11.30 12.45
C GLU A 93 8.97 -11.45 12.60
N THR A 94 8.50 -12.11 13.66
CA THR A 94 7.07 -12.31 13.92
C THR A 94 6.29 -11.00 14.06
N GLU A 95 6.88 -10.01 14.75
CA GLU A 95 6.28 -8.69 14.90
C GLU A 95 6.22 -7.95 13.55
N SER A 96 7.29 -8.01 12.77
CA SER A 96 7.35 -7.44 11.43
C SER A 96 6.31 -8.07 10.50
N GLU A 97 6.17 -9.40 10.53
CA GLU A 97 5.20 -10.15 9.74
C GLU A 97 3.76 -9.82 10.16
N SER A 98 3.50 -9.64 11.45
CA SER A 98 2.17 -9.26 11.93
C SER A 98 1.76 -7.88 11.41
N ILE A 99 2.69 -6.92 11.35
CA ILE A 99 2.46 -5.58 10.79
C ILE A 99 2.29 -5.64 9.26
N HIS A 100 3.04 -6.52 8.59
CA HIS A 100 2.91 -6.75 7.14
C HIS A 100 1.49 -7.20 6.76
N PHE A 101 0.90 -8.13 7.53
CA PHE A 101 -0.49 -8.54 7.33
C PHE A 101 -1.52 -7.49 7.76
N ILE A 102 -1.33 -6.88 8.94
CA ILE A 102 -2.25 -5.89 9.52
C ILE A 102 -1.43 -4.69 10.01
N PRO A 103 -1.33 -3.60 9.23
CA PRO A 103 -0.53 -2.42 9.59
C PRO A 103 -0.84 -1.84 10.97
N GLU A 104 -2.09 -1.95 11.45
CA GLU A 104 -2.54 -1.49 12.77
C GLU A 104 -1.83 -2.20 13.93
N VAL A 105 -1.28 -3.40 13.72
CA VAL A 105 -0.56 -4.14 14.76
C VAL A 105 0.69 -3.38 15.23
N VAL A 106 1.15 -2.37 14.47
CA VAL A 106 2.23 -1.46 14.90
C VAL A 106 1.93 -0.77 16.24
N PHE A 107 0.66 -0.51 16.58
CA PHE A 107 0.28 0.11 17.85
C PHE A 107 0.58 -0.79 19.06
N VAL A 108 0.68 -2.10 18.85
CA VAL A 108 1.03 -3.06 19.90
C VAL A 108 2.55 -3.02 20.16
N HIS A 109 3.36 -3.06 19.09
CA HIS A 109 4.81 -3.25 19.17
C HIS A 109 5.62 -1.97 19.26
N ALA A 110 5.03 -0.81 18.93
CA ALA A 110 5.74 0.45 18.92
C ALA A 110 5.28 1.42 20.00
N ARG A 111 6.19 2.30 20.38
CA ARG A 111 5.94 3.44 21.27
C ARG A 111 6.61 4.67 20.69
N CYS A 112 6.11 5.85 21.04
CA CYS A 112 6.77 7.09 20.68
C CYS A 112 8.21 7.08 21.21
N PRO A 113 9.22 7.26 20.34
CA PRO A 113 10.63 7.22 20.78
C PRO A 113 11.03 8.42 21.64
N SER A 114 10.20 9.48 21.67
CA SER A 114 10.45 10.70 22.45
C SER A 114 9.86 10.63 23.86
N CYS A 115 8.60 10.16 24.03
CA CYS A 115 7.90 10.19 25.32
C CYS A 115 7.42 8.83 25.82
N GLY A 116 7.60 7.76 25.05
CA GLY A 116 7.15 6.40 25.41
C GLY A 116 5.65 6.15 25.27
N SER A 117 4.85 7.15 24.88
CA SER A 117 3.39 6.98 24.71
C SER A 117 3.05 5.95 23.63
N PRO A 118 2.07 5.06 23.86
CA PRO A 118 1.50 4.19 22.82
C PRO A 118 0.52 4.92 21.90
N ASP A 119 0.10 6.13 22.27
CA ASP A 119 -0.91 6.87 21.52
C ASP A 119 -0.26 7.67 20.39
N PHE A 120 -0.38 7.12 19.19
CA PHE A 120 0.09 7.73 17.95
C PHE A 120 -0.83 7.37 16.79
N GLU A 121 -0.65 8.04 15.66
CA GLU A 121 -1.39 7.80 14.43
C GLU A 121 -0.46 7.52 13.26
N ILE A 122 -0.95 6.75 12.28
CA ILE A 122 -0.29 6.52 11.00
C ILE A 122 -0.86 7.53 10.01
N THR A 123 -0.10 8.56 9.67
CA THR A 123 -0.56 9.63 8.76
C THR A 123 -0.24 9.36 7.30
N LYS A 124 0.79 8.56 7.03
CA LYS A 124 1.24 8.17 5.68
C LYS A 124 1.84 6.77 5.68
N GLY A 125 1.91 6.14 4.52
CA GLY A 125 2.61 4.88 4.30
C GLY A 125 1.97 3.69 5.00
N ARG A 126 0.65 3.73 5.25
CA ARG A 126 -0.11 2.67 5.91
C ARG A 126 -0.20 1.39 5.08
N GLY A 127 -0.62 1.50 3.82
CA GLY A 127 -0.90 0.34 2.99
C GLY A 127 -0.98 0.68 1.51
N VAL A 128 -1.63 -0.19 0.74
CA VAL A 128 -1.74 -0.04 -0.73
C VAL A 128 -2.89 0.89 -1.11
N THR A 129 -2.66 1.81 -2.05
CA THR A 129 -3.67 2.76 -2.53
C THR A 129 -3.57 2.96 -4.04
N LEU A 130 -4.71 2.91 -4.74
CA LEU A 130 -4.84 3.33 -6.13
C LEU A 130 -4.89 4.86 -6.19
N THR A 131 -3.86 5.49 -6.74
CA THR A 131 -3.72 6.97 -6.70
C THR A 131 -4.14 7.66 -7.99
N SER A 132 -3.95 7.02 -9.14
CA SER A 132 -4.37 7.59 -10.42
C SER A 132 -4.59 6.53 -11.48
N ILE A 133 -5.50 6.82 -12.41
CA ILE A 133 -5.72 6.05 -13.62
C ILE A 133 -5.68 6.98 -14.82
N LYS A 134 -5.03 6.57 -15.90
CA LYS A 134 -5.12 7.23 -17.21
C LYS A 134 -5.56 6.21 -18.25
N GLY A 135 -6.30 6.68 -19.25
CA GLY A 135 -6.75 5.84 -20.34
C GLY A 135 -7.35 6.64 -21.49
N VAL A 136 -7.78 5.90 -22.51
CA VAL A 136 -8.43 6.45 -23.71
C VAL A 136 -9.91 6.06 -23.74
N ARG A 137 -10.76 6.97 -24.23
CA ARG A 137 -12.21 6.78 -24.39
C ARG A 137 -12.57 6.27 -25.77
#